data_AF-A0A838QH41-F1
#
_entry.id   AF-A0A838QH41-F1
#
_cell.length_a   1.000
_cell.length_b   1.000
_cell.length_c   1.000
_cell.angle_alpha   90.00
_cell.angle_beta   90.00
_cell.angle_gamma   90.00
#
_symmetry.space_group_name_H-M   'P 1'
#
loop_
_entity.id
_entity.type
_entity.pdbx_description
1 polymer ?
#
loop_
_entity_poly.entity_id
_entity_poly.type
_entity_poly.pdbx_seq_one_letter_code
_entity_poly.pdbx_strand_id
1 'polypeptide(L)'
;MDEDLNSLDREQLAAEVRRLRAAIRTHRDSTGQDLCWHHPRLWETLPEKTRPEIAVPPWPSFLRGCVRYRESLEQELRLQDVGSNSPA
;
A
#
# COMPACT_ATOMS: atom_id res chain seq x y z
N MET A 1 -20.95 1.04 3.83
CA MET A 1 -19.51 1.21 3.52
C MET A 1 -19.47 1.83 2.15
N ASP A 2 -18.66 2.87 1.94
CA ASP A 2 -18.62 3.64 0.68
C ASP A 2 -19.93 4.35 0.26
N GLU A 3 -20.84 4.60 1.20
CA GLU A 3 -22.14 5.25 0.92
C GLU A 3 -22.00 6.72 0.49
N ASP A 4 -20.86 7.34 0.83
CA ASP A 4 -20.51 8.69 0.40
C ASP A 4 -20.41 8.80 -1.12
N LEU A 5 -20.05 7.71 -1.82
CA LEU A 5 -19.97 7.66 -3.28
C LEU A 5 -21.33 7.91 -3.96
N ASN A 6 -22.44 7.57 -3.31
CA ASN A 6 -23.79 7.76 -3.86
C ASN A 6 -24.18 9.24 -3.96
N SER A 7 -23.49 10.11 -3.22
CA SER A 7 -23.73 11.56 -3.23
C SER A 7 -22.89 12.31 -4.28
N LEU A 8 -21.93 11.63 -4.91
CA LEU A 8 -20.97 12.24 -5.82
C LEU A 8 -21.49 12.21 -7.26
N ASP A 9 -21.33 13.32 -7.96
CA ASP A 9 -21.49 13.35 -9.41
C ASP A 9 -20.33 12.65 -10.13
N ARG A 10 -20.44 12.54 -11.46
CA ARG A 10 -19.46 11.82 -12.28
C ARG A 10 -18.07 12.45 -12.21
N GLU A 11 -18.00 13.78 -12.20
CA GLU A 11 -16.75 14.53 -12.16
C GLU A 11 -16.07 14.38 -10.79
N GLN A 12 -16.84 14.41 -9.71
CA GLN A 12 -16.42 14.15 -8.34
C GLN A 12 -15.93 12.71 -8.17
N LEU A 13 -16.66 11.70 -8.65
CA LEU A 13 -16.22 10.31 -8.64
C LEU A 13 -14.88 10.14 -9.39
N ALA A 14 -14.75 10.75 -10.56
CA ALA A 14 -13.51 10.70 -11.32
C ALA A 14 -12.35 11.40 -10.58
N ALA A 15 -12.63 12.48 -9.85
CA ALA A 15 -11.64 13.15 -9.01
C ALA A 15 -11.21 12.25 -7.83
N GLU A 16 -12.15 11.63 -7.12
CA GLU A 16 -11.87 10.73 -6.01
C GLU A 16 -11.06 9.51 -6.45
N VAL A 17 -11.41 8.88 -7.56
CA VAL A 17 -10.63 7.76 -8.12
C VAL A 17 -9.19 8.17 -8.42
N ARG A 18 -8.98 9.38 -8.98
CA ARG A 18 -7.63 9.89 -9.25
C ARG A 18 -6.86 10.12 -7.95
N ARG A 19 -7.50 10.70 -6.92
CA ARG A 19 -6.92 10.94 -5.60
C ARG A 19 -6.49 9.64 -4.93
N LEU A 20 -7.37 8.63 -4.90
CA LEU A 20 -7.07 7.31 -4.35
C LEU A 20 -5.91 6.62 -5.09
N ARG A 21 -5.94 6.63 -6.43
CA ARG A 21 -4.84 6.07 -7.24
C ARG A 21 -3.52 6.81 -7.03
N ALA A 22 -3.55 8.12 -6.80
CA ALA A 22 -2.34 8.88 -6.50
C ALA A 22 -1.71 8.42 -5.18
N ALA A 23 -2.51 8.27 -4.12
CA ALA A 23 -2.02 7.77 -2.84
C ALA A 23 -1.44 6.34 -2.93
N ILE A 24 -2.10 5.45 -3.68
CA ILE A 24 -1.59 4.10 -3.93
C ILE A 24 -0.25 4.14 -4.67
N ARG A 25 -0.11 4.98 -5.70
CA ARG A 25 1.16 5.14 -6.43
C ARG A 25 2.27 5.68 -5.53
N THR A 26 1.97 6.70 -4.72
CA THR A 26 2.94 7.24 -3.75
C THR A 26 3.45 6.15 -2.80
N HIS A 27 2.56 5.31 -2.27
CA HIS A 27 2.97 4.20 -1.41
C HIS A 27 3.76 3.13 -2.18
N ARG A 28 3.31 2.71 -3.38
CA ARG A 28 4.02 1.76 -4.24
C ARG A 28 5.44 2.21 -4.58
N ASP A 29 5.61 3.50 -4.84
CA ASP A 29 6.88 4.10 -5.25
C ASP A 29 7.77 4.49 -4.04
N SER A 30 7.34 4.17 -2.81
CA SER A 30 8.09 4.41 -1.58
C SER A 30 9.28 3.47 -1.44
N THR A 31 10.29 3.88 -0.65
CA THR A 31 11.52 3.08 -0.44
C THR A 31 11.98 3.12 1.01
N GLY A 32 12.86 2.18 1.39
CA GLY A 32 13.43 2.16 2.73
C GLY A 32 12.40 1.96 3.83
N GLN A 33 12.40 2.84 4.83
CA GLN A 33 11.46 2.78 5.96
C GLN A 33 10.02 3.14 5.54
N ASP A 34 9.84 3.81 4.40
CA ASP A 34 8.53 4.14 3.84
C ASP A 34 7.85 2.92 3.17
N LEU A 35 8.42 1.73 3.28
CA LEU A 35 7.76 0.44 2.99
C LEU A 35 7.18 -0.23 4.25
N CYS A 36 7.34 0.38 5.43
CA CYS A 36 6.87 -0.19 6.70
C CYS A 36 5.34 -0.27 6.76
N TRP A 37 4.76 -1.14 7.58
CA TRP A 37 3.31 -1.35 7.65
C TRP A 37 2.47 -0.09 7.98
N HIS A 38 3.07 0.98 8.52
CA HIS A 38 2.34 2.13 9.06
C HIS A 38 2.26 3.32 8.08
N HIS A 39 1.13 3.44 7.37
CA HIS A 39 0.89 4.46 6.32
C HIS A 39 -0.35 5.32 6.57
N PRO A 40 -0.32 6.22 7.59
CA PRO A 40 -1.48 7.03 7.95
C PRO A 40 -2.01 7.87 6.79
N ARG A 41 -1.13 8.44 5.95
CA ARG A 41 -1.55 9.22 4.78
C ARG A 41 -2.34 8.42 3.74
N LEU A 42 -2.04 7.14 3.57
CA LEU A 42 -2.79 6.26 2.66
C LEU A 42 -4.16 5.97 3.26
N TRP A 43 -4.24 5.65 4.55
CA TRP A 43 -5.49 5.32 5.23
C TRP A 43 -6.41 6.54 5.39
N GLU A 44 -5.85 7.73 5.59
CA GLU A 44 -6.57 9.00 5.65
C GLU A 44 -7.33 9.33 4.36
N THR A 45 -7.01 8.63 3.26
CA THR A 45 -7.76 8.78 2.02
C THR A 45 -9.17 8.19 2.08
N LEU A 46 -9.45 7.33 3.06
CA LEU A 46 -10.77 6.77 3.30
C LEU A 46 -11.67 7.77 4.06
N PRO A 47 -12.98 7.77 3.76
CA PRO A 47 -13.94 8.65 4.41
C PRO A 47 -14.17 8.27 5.88
N GLU A 48 -14.05 6.99 6.23
CA GLU A 48 -14.25 6.52 7.59
C GLU A 48 -13.14 7.02 8.53
N LYS A 49 -13.54 7.70 9.61
CA LYS A 49 -12.63 8.10 10.69
C LYS A 49 -12.71 7.09 11.83
N THR A 50 -12.13 5.92 11.59
CA THR A 50 -12.05 4.85 12.59
C THR A 50 -10.78 5.00 13.41
N ARG A 51 -10.88 4.94 14.74
CA ARG A 51 -9.69 4.74 15.58
C ARG A 51 -9.26 3.28 15.43
N PRO A 52 -8.08 2.99 14.84
CA PRO A 52 -7.63 1.61 14.74
C PRO A 52 -7.34 1.09 16.14
N GLU A 53 -7.86 -0.10 16.45
CA GLU A 53 -7.38 -0.86 17.60
C GLU A 53 -6.01 -1.44 17.21
N ILE A 54 -4.95 -0.86 17.74
CA ILE A 54 -3.58 -1.23 17.39
C ILE A 54 -3.24 -2.54 18.10
N ALA A 55 -3.46 -3.67 17.40
CA ALA A 55 -3.04 -4.99 17.83
C ALA A 55 -1.72 -5.38 17.13
N VAL A 56 -0.59 -5.07 17.77
CA VAL A 56 0.74 -5.49 17.28
C VAL A 56 1.08 -6.85 17.89
N PRO A 57 1.48 -7.85 17.07
CA PRO A 57 1.91 -9.15 17.58
C PRO A 57 3.11 -9.04 18.55
N PRO A 58 3.34 -10.04 19.41
CA PRO A 58 4.57 -10.11 20.20
C PRO A 58 5.81 -9.99 19.30
N TRP A 59 6.84 -9.35 19.82
CA TRP A 59 8.05 -8.97 19.07
C TRP A 59 8.62 -10.07 18.17
N PRO A 60 8.77 -11.33 18.62
CA PRO A 60 9.30 -12.39 17.77
C PRO A 60 8.41 -12.68 16.55
N SER A 61 7.09 -12.55 16.68
CA SER A 61 6.15 -12.77 15.59
C SER A 61 6.13 -11.59 14.61
N PHE A 62 6.23 -10.37 15.14
CA PHE A 62 6.33 -9.17 14.32
C PHE A 62 7.57 -9.21 13.42
N LEU A 63 8.74 -9.51 13.99
CA LEU A 63 10.00 -9.57 13.25
C LEU A 63 10.00 -10.66 12.15
N ARG A 64 9.36 -11.81 12.39
CA ARG A 64 9.19 -12.83 11.34
C ARG A 64 8.40 -12.31 10.14
N GLY A 65 7.42 -11.44 10.37
CA GLY A 65 6.71 -10.76 9.29
C GLY A 65 7.63 -9.86 8.46
N CYS A 66 8.47 -9.07 9.11
CA CYS A 66 9.45 -8.21 8.44
C CYS A 66 10.45 -9.01 7.59
N VAL A 67 10.94 -10.16 8.10
CA VAL A 67 11.85 -11.04 7.36
C VAL A 67 11.17 -11.59 6.10
N ARG A 68 9.95 -12.13 6.23
CA ARG A 68 9.21 -12.65 5.06
C ARG A 68 8.96 -11.59 3.99
N TYR A 69 8.67 -10.35 4.40
CA TYR A 69 8.49 -9.25 3.47
C TYR A 69 9.81 -8.88 2.76
N ARG A 70 10.95 -8.89 3.47
CA ARG A 70 12.25 -8.70 2.82
C ARG A 70 12.55 -9.81 1.81
N GLU A 71 12.30 -11.07 2.18
CA GLU A 71 12.51 -12.22 1.28
C GLU A 71 11.65 -12.13 0.02
N SER A 72 10.40 -11.66 0.10
CA SER A 72 9.55 -11.49 -1.08
C SER A 72 10.10 -10.41 -2.03
N LEU A 73 10.60 -9.28 -1.50
CA LEU A 73 11.23 -8.25 -2.32
C LEU A 73 12.48 -8.76 -3.03
N GLU A 74 13.30 -9.58 -2.36
CA GLU A 74 14.47 -10.20 -2.97
C GLU A 74 14.10 -11.21 -4.07
N GLN A 75 12.96 -11.87 -3.95
CA GLN A 75 12.44 -12.74 -5.02
C GLN A 75 11.96 -11.92 -6.21
N GLU A 76 11.20 -10.85 -5.98
CA GLU A 76 10.72 -9.96 -7.03
C GLU A 76 11.87 -9.32 -7.82
N LEU A 77 12.89 -8.81 -7.13
CA LEU A 77 14.08 -8.23 -7.77
C LEU A 77 14.81 -9.26 -8.64
N ARG A 78 14.97 -10.50 -8.16
CA ARG A 78 15.55 -11.59 -8.96
C ARG A 78 14.73 -11.91 -10.21
N LEU A 79 13.40 -11.88 -10.12
CA LEU A 79 12.52 -12.14 -11.27
C LEU A 79 12.60 -11.01 -12.31
N GLN A 80 12.75 -9.76 -11.86
CA GLN A 80 12.92 -8.60 -12.74
C GLN A 80 14.24 -8.68 -13.52
N ASP A 81 15.34 -9.08 -12.85
CA ASP A 81 16.64 -9.24 -13.49
C ASP A 81 16.65 -10.34 -14.57
N VAL A 82 15.89 -11.42 -14.37
CA VAL A 82 15.76 -12.53 -15.35
C VAL A 82 14.91 -12.10 -16.57
N GLY A 83 13.86 -11.30 -16.37
CA GLY A 83 13.02 -10.77 -17.44
C GLY A 83 13.73 -9.74 -18.34
N SER A 84 14.68 -8.98 -17.78
CA SER A 84 15.50 -8.02 -18.53
C SER A 84 16.63 -8.65 -19.35
N ASN A 85 16.96 -9.93 -19.12
CA ASN A 85 18.06 -10.65 -19.79
C ASN A 85 17.60 -11.71 -20.80
N SER A 86 16.36 -11.66 -21.29
CA SER A 86 15.91 -12.52 -22.39
C SER A 86 16.43 -11.97 -23.73
N PRO A 87 17.28 -12.69 -24.48
CA PRO A 87 17.67 -12.25 -25.81
C PRO A 87 16.45 -12.37 -26.74
N ALA A 88 16.27 -11.34 -27.57
CA ALA A 88 15.29 -11.31 -28.66
C ALA A 88 15.64 -12.31 -29.77
#